data_AF-A0A1Y1LYN6-F1
#
_entry.id   AF-A0A1Y1LYN6-F1
#
_cell.length_a   1.000
_cell.length_b   1.000
_cell.length_c   1.000
_cell.angle_alpha   90.00
_cell.angle_beta   90.00
_cell.angle_gamma   90.00
#
_symmetry.space_group_name_H-M   'P 1'
#
loop_
_entity.id
_entity.type
_entity.pdbx_description
1 polymer ?
#
loop_
_entity_poly.entity_id
_entity_poly.type
_entity_poly.pdbx_seq_one_letter_code
_entity_poly.pdbx_strand_id
1 'polypeptide(L)'
;MYPLKIPSHKELYSSTIFGVTCGAKDKLIENLTLPSLEIDDWLILKNMGAYSLGLHTSMNGFFVPRMFYVTDFNNLTRYGLSEFNYKFTKTILKEATDDRTNLNEEFRVTFCLDFIL
;
A
#
# COMPACT_ATOMS: atom_id res chain seq x y z
N MET A 1 -5.37 -2.57 9.53
CA MET A 1 -5.61 -1.49 8.55
C MET A 1 -5.66 -0.18 9.32
N TYR A 2 -4.99 0.87 8.83
CA TYR A 2 -4.87 2.15 9.54
C TYR A 2 -4.76 3.31 8.53
N PRO A 3 -5.13 4.55 8.90
CA PRO A 3 -5.03 5.71 8.01
C PRO A 3 -3.57 6.03 7.70
N LEU A 4 -3.30 6.42 6.44
CA LEU A 4 -1.98 6.88 6.02
C LEU A 4 -1.64 8.23 6.64
N LYS A 5 -2.60 9.15 6.67
CA LYS A 5 -2.42 10.51 7.22
C LYS A 5 -2.72 10.52 8.72
N ILE A 6 -2.07 11.44 9.43
CA ILE A 6 -2.43 11.75 10.82
C ILE A 6 -3.85 12.33 10.82
N PRO A 7 -4.80 11.74 11.55
CA PRO A 7 -6.16 12.27 11.62
C PRO A 7 -6.17 13.63 12.29
N SER A 8 -6.94 14.57 11.73
CA SER A 8 -7.15 15.90 12.33
C SER A 8 -7.94 15.82 13.64
N HIS A 9 -8.81 14.82 13.76
CA HIS A 9 -9.63 14.55 14.95
C HIS A 9 -9.23 13.23 15.61
N LYS A 10 -9.20 13.21 16.95
CA LYS A 10 -8.81 12.03 17.74
C LYS A 10 -9.97 11.07 18.06
N GLU A 11 -11.19 11.46 17.74
CA GLU A 11 -12.36 10.60 17.98
C GLU A 11 -12.30 9.37 17.09
N LEU A 12 -12.67 8.23 17.66
CA LEU A 12 -12.63 6.94 16.99
C LEU A 12 -14.03 6.34 16.96
N TYR A 13 -14.36 5.70 15.84
CA TYR A 13 -15.67 5.13 15.57
C TYR A 13 -15.53 3.66 15.18
N SER A 14 -16.47 2.84 15.63
CA SER A 14 -16.60 1.46 15.14
C SER A 14 -17.05 1.50 13.69
N SER A 15 -16.20 1.01 12.80
CA SER A 15 -16.35 1.17 11.35
C SER A 15 -16.36 -0.20 10.66
N THR A 16 -17.01 -0.26 9.50
CA THR A 16 -16.97 -1.42 8.60
C THR A 16 -16.39 -0.99 7.26
N ILE A 17 -15.41 -1.73 6.76
CA ILE A 17 -14.80 -1.47 5.46
C ILE A 17 -15.32 -2.47 4.43
N PHE A 18 -15.85 -1.93 3.34
CA PHE A 18 -16.37 -2.67 2.20
C PHE A 18 -15.35 -2.66 1.06
N GLY A 19 -15.40 -3.70 0.23
CA GLY A 19 -14.73 -3.71 -1.06
C GLY A 19 -15.49 -2.87 -2.09
N VAL A 20 -14.98 -2.88 -3.32
CA VAL A 20 -15.47 -2.01 -4.40
C VAL A 20 -16.67 -2.58 -5.16
N THR A 21 -17.09 -3.80 -4.85
CA THR A 21 -18.13 -4.49 -5.61
C THR A 21 -19.53 -4.14 -5.11
N CYS A 22 -20.53 -4.42 -5.93
CA CYS A 22 -21.94 -4.23 -5.54
C CYS A 22 -22.46 -5.35 -4.61
N GLY A 23 -21.62 -6.31 -4.22
CA GLY A 23 -22.03 -7.44 -3.41
C GLY A 23 -22.13 -7.08 -1.93
N ALA A 24 -23.28 -7.34 -1.30
CA ALA A 24 -23.44 -7.12 0.15
C ALA A 24 -22.47 -7.95 1.03
N LYS A 25 -21.89 -9.02 0.46
CA LYS A 25 -20.87 -9.87 1.09
C LYS A 25 -19.45 -9.33 0.94
N ASP A 26 -19.23 -8.30 0.12
CA ASP A 26 -17.92 -7.69 -0.09
C ASP A 26 -17.58 -6.74 1.09
N LYS A 27 -17.54 -7.34 2.28
CA LYS A 27 -17.15 -6.73 3.54
C LYS A 27 -15.80 -7.29 3.92
N LEU A 28 -14.81 -6.41 3.98
CA LEU A 28 -13.43 -6.80 4.26
C LEU A 28 -13.20 -6.96 5.76
N ILE A 29 -13.60 -5.96 6.55
CA ILE A 29 -13.39 -5.91 8.00
C ILE A 29 -14.59 -5.24 8.66
N GLU A 30 -15.16 -5.89 9.67
CA GLU A 30 -16.22 -5.36 10.51
C GLU A 30 -15.67 -4.96 11.89
N ASN A 31 -16.30 -3.97 12.54
CA ASN A 31 -15.94 -3.48 13.87
C ASN A 31 -14.49 -3.00 14.00
N LEU A 32 -13.94 -2.39 12.96
CA LEU A 32 -12.62 -1.77 12.99
C LEU A 32 -12.71 -0.36 13.57
N THR A 33 -11.96 -0.10 14.63
CA THR A 33 -11.86 1.24 15.22
C THR A 33 -11.01 2.15 14.34
N LEU A 34 -11.62 3.17 13.73
CA LEU A 34 -10.96 4.15 12.86
C LEU A 34 -11.38 5.58 13.25
N PRO A 35 -10.53 6.59 12.98
CA PRO A 35 -10.95 7.99 13.02
C PRO A 35 -11.96 8.28 11.90
N SER A 36 -12.56 9.48 11.92
CA SER A 36 -13.31 9.98 10.76
C SER A 36 -12.38 10.04 9.53
N LEU A 37 -12.87 9.54 8.41
CA LEU A 37 -12.19 9.52 7.11
C LEU A 37 -13.07 10.21 6.08
N GLU A 38 -12.46 10.91 5.15
CA GLU A 38 -13.14 11.52 4.02
C GLU A 38 -12.94 10.70 2.74
N ILE A 39 -13.75 11.00 1.71
CA ILE A 39 -13.50 10.47 0.36
C ILE A 39 -12.06 10.85 -0.04
N ASP A 40 -11.38 9.92 -0.71
CA ASP A 40 -9.98 10.01 -1.15
C ASP A 40 -8.91 9.91 -0.05
N ASP A 41 -9.29 9.65 1.20
CA ASP A 41 -8.31 9.24 2.22
C ASP A 41 -7.82 7.80 2.01
N TRP A 42 -6.56 7.58 2.37
CA TRP A 42 -5.87 6.32 2.14
C TRP A 42 -5.79 5.50 3.42
N LEU A 43 -6.11 4.21 3.29
CA LEU A 43 -5.91 3.19 4.32
C LEU A 43 -4.77 2.26 3.92
N ILE A 44 -3.92 1.90 4.88
CA ILE A 44 -2.80 0.98 4.68
C ILE A 44 -3.15 -0.39 5.23
N LEU A 45 -2.97 -1.43 4.40
CA LEU A 45 -3.01 -2.83 4.78
C LEU A 45 -1.61 -3.43 4.63
N LYS A 46 -0.98 -3.78 5.75
CA LYS A 46 0.31 -4.46 5.77
C LYS A 46 0.15 -5.96 5.53
N ASN A 47 1.27 -6.63 5.24
CA ASN A 47 1.36 -8.10 5.16
C ASN A 47 0.51 -8.73 4.05
N MET A 48 0.18 -7.97 3.00
CA MET A 48 -0.62 -8.42 1.85
C MET A 48 0.21 -9.06 0.72
N GLY A 49 1.38 -9.63 1.03
CA GLY A 49 2.32 -10.14 0.02
C GLY A 49 2.07 -11.57 -0.45
N ALA A 50 1.41 -12.40 0.35
CA ALA A 50 1.16 -13.81 0.04
C ALA A 50 -0.35 -14.06 -0.14
N TYR A 51 -0.72 -14.88 -1.13
CA TYR A 51 -2.10 -15.32 -1.41
C TYR A 51 -3.15 -14.19 -1.56
N SER A 52 -2.70 -12.97 -1.87
CA SER A 52 -3.57 -11.82 -2.12
C SER A 52 -3.88 -11.71 -3.62
N LEU A 53 -2.88 -11.29 -4.40
CA LEU A 53 -3.03 -11.05 -5.83
C LEU A 53 -3.31 -12.35 -6.62
N GLY A 54 -2.73 -13.47 -6.18
CA GLY A 54 -2.92 -14.76 -6.85
C GLY A 54 -4.36 -15.29 -6.82
N LEU A 55 -5.21 -14.75 -5.94
CA LEU A 55 -6.63 -15.11 -5.82
C LEU A 55 -7.57 -14.02 -6.37
N HIS A 56 -7.02 -12.97 -6.99
CA HIS A 56 -7.82 -11.89 -7.57
C HIS A 56 -8.74 -12.40 -8.68
N THR A 57 -9.93 -11.83 -8.75
CA THR A 57 -10.86 -12.01 -9.88
C THR A 57 -11.26 -10.65 -10.42
N SER A 58 -11.47 -10.53 -11.74
CA SER A 58 -11.96 -9.30 -12.37
C SER A 58 -13.48 -9.17 -12.25
N MET A 59 -14.05 -9.53 -11.09
CA MET A 59 -15.47 -9.39 -10.81
C MET A 59 -15.87 -7.92 -10.94
N ASN A 60 -17.05 -7.65 -11.51
CA ASN A 60 -17.52 -6.30 -11.84
C ASN A 60 -16.59 -5.50 -12.79
N GLY A 61 -15.64 -6.16 -13.45
CA GLY A 61 -14.73 -5.49 -14.40
C GLY A 61 -13.63 -4.66 -13.73
N PHE A 62 -13.40 -4.83 -12.42
CA PHE A 62 -12.30 -4.15 -11.74
C PHE A 62 -10.95 -4.76 -12.13
N PHE A 63 -9.99 -3.89 -12.41
CA PHE A 63 -8.64 -4.30 -12.80
C PHE A 63 -7.79 -4.65 -11.59
N VAL A 64 -6.81 -5.51 -11.83
CA VAL A 64 -5.73 -5.80 -10.88
C VAL A 64 -5.03 -4.49 -10.48
N PRO A 65 -4.81 -4.23 -9.18
CA PRO A 65 -4.09 -3.05 -8.73
C PRO A 65 -2.66 -3.04 -9.27
N ARG A 66 -2.16 -1.85 -9.63
CA ARG A 66 -0.79 -1.68 -10.11
C ARG A 66 0.20 -2.02 -8.99
N MET A 67 1.14 -2.91 -9.30
CA MET A 67 2.23 -3.27 -8.41
C MET A 67 3.44 -2.37 -8.68
N PHE A 68 4.00 -1.81 -7.62
CA PHE A 68 5.26 -1.08 -7.69
C PHE A 68 6.29 -1.83 -6.86
N TYR A 69 7.30 -2.39 -7.53
CA TYR A 69 8.41 -3.07 -6.87
C TYR A 69 9.41 -2.04 -6.37
N VAL A 70 9.89 -2.22 -5.14
CA VAL A 70 10.81 -1.33 -4.46
C VAL A 70 11.96 -2.16 -3.91
N THR A 71 13.19 -1.73 -4.18
CA THR A 71 14.40 -2.34 -3.64
C THR A 71 15.51 -1.30 -3.53
N ASP A 72 16.50 -1.53 -2.67
CA ASP A 72 17.69 -0.71 -2.55
C ASP A 72 18.79 -1.15 -3.53
N PHE A 73 19.79 -0.27 -3.72
CA PHE A 73 20.88 -0.50 -4.67
C PHE A 73 21.81 -1.67 -4.29
N ASN A 74 21.97 -1.94 -2.99
CA ASN A 74 22.81 -3.04 -2.53
C ASN A 74 22.18 -4.38 -2.91
N ASN A 75 20.85 -4.49 -2.77
CA ASN A 75 20.09 -5.65 -3.22
C ASN A 75 20.14 -5.81 -4.75
N LEU A 76 19.98 -4.74 -5.53
CA LEU A 76 20.14 -4.80 -6.99
C LEU A 76 21.51 -5.36 -7.39
N THR A 77 22.58 -4.83 -6.80
CA THR A 77 23.95 -5.28 -7.08
C THR A 77 24.15 -6.73 -6.66
N ARG A 78 23.68 -7.11 -5.47
CA ARG A 78 23.79 -8.47 -4.93
C ARG A 78 23.18 -9.52 -5.85
N TYR A 79 22.07 -9.19 -6.51
CA TYR A 79 21.36 -10.10 -7.40
C TYR A 79 21.73 -9.90 -8.88
N GLY A 80 22.75 -9.09 -9.20
CA GLY A 80 23.19 -8.86 -10.58
C GLY A 80 22.18 -8.10 -11.44
N LEU A 81 21.29 -7.33 -10.81
CA LEU A 81 20.26 -6.54 -11.48
C LEU A 81 20.69 -5.08 -11.70
N SER A 82 21.92 -4.69 -11.35
CA SER A 82 22.36 -3.28 -11.44
C SER A 82 22.40 -2.71 -12.86
N GLU A 83 22.35 -3.54 -13.91
CA GLU A 83 22.51 -3.13 -15.31
C GLU A 83 21.22 -2.63 -15.98
N PHE A 84 20.04 -2.84 -15.36
CA PHE A 84 18.79 -2.37 -15.93
C PHE A 84 18.60 -0.85 -15.78
N ASN A 85 17.75 -0.28 -16.63
CA ASN A 85 17.37 1.12 -16.56
C ASN A 85 16.35 1.34 -15.44
N TYR A 86 16.80 1.94 -14.33
CA TYR A 86 15.95 2.27 -13.20
C TYR A 86 15.60 3.75 -13.13
N LYS A 87 14.37 4.06 -12.71
CA LYS A 87 14.04 5.40 -12.23
C LYS A 87 14.21 5.42 -10.73
N PHE A 88 15.08 6.31 -10.27
CA PHE A 88 15.33 6.53 -8.86
C PHE A 88 14.46 7.68 -8.39
N THR A 89 13.68 7.45 -7.33
CA THR A 89 13.11 8.54 -6.54
C THR A 89 13.63 8.47 -5.12
N LYS A 90 13.90 9.64 -4.55
CA LYS A 90 14.25 9.77 -3.15
C LYS A 90 13.03 10.37 -2.44
N THR A 91 12.39 9.55 -1.61
CA THR A 91 11.32 10.01 -0.73
C THR A 91 11.75 9.80 0.71
N ILE A 92 11.57 10.82 1.54
CA ILE A 92 11.67 10.70 2.98
C ILE A 92 10.25 10.39 3.47
N LEU A 93 10.02 9.16 3.94
CA LEU A 93 8.76 8.81 4.61
C LEU A 93 8.77 9.50 5.99
N LYS A 94 8.29 10.74 6.05
CA LYS A 94 8.36 11.55 7.28
C LYS A 94 7.10 11.55 8.14
N GLU A 95 6.05 10.86 7.73
CA GLU A 95 4.77 10.88 8.45
C GLU A 95 4.12 9.50 8.46
N ALA A 96 4.69 8.59 9.24
CA ALA A 96 3.99 7.36 9.60
C ALA A 96 3.41 7.55 11.01
N THR A 97 2.09 7.38 11.14
CA THR A 97 1.27 7.63 12.34
C THR A 97 1.56 6.70 13.53
N ASP A 98 2.46 5.73 13.38
CA ASP A 98 2.76 4.68 14.36
C ASP A 98 4.29 4.53 14.49
N ASP A 99 4.79 4.54 15.73
CA ASP A 99 6.22 4.35 16.06
C ASP A 99 6.80 3.05 15.48
N ARG A 100 5.96 2.03 15.19
CA ARG A 100 6.36 0.77 14.54
C ARG A 100 6.54 0.88 13.01
N THR A 101 6.18 2.01 12.43
CA THR A 101 6.35 2.35 11.00
C THR A 101 7.27 3.53 10.78
N ASN A 102 7.67 4.20 11.86
CA ASN A 102 8.69 5.22 11.83
C ASN A 102 10.06 4.54 11.69
N LEU A 103 10.39 4.19 10.46
CA LEU A 103 11.63 3.45 10.17
C LEU A 103 12.87 4.34 10.39
N ASN A 104 12.75 5.66 10.61
CA ASN A 104 13.88 6.60 10.74
C ASN A 104 14.96 6.41 9.66
N GLU A 105 14.57 5.87 8.51
CA GLU A 105 15.47 5.41 7.46
C GLU A 105 15.12 6.10 6.14
N GLU A 106 16.15 6.50 5.41
CA GLU A 106 16.03 7.03 4.06
C GLU A 106 15.73 5.87 3.10
N PHE A 107 14.49 5.73 2.66
CA PHE A 107 14.14 4.76 1.62
C PHE A 107 14.45 5.36 0.24
N ARG A 108 15.53 4.86 -0.37
CA ARG A 108 15.74 5.04 -1.82
C ARG A 108 14.87 4.03 -2.53
N VAL A 109 13.78 4.51 -3.10
CA VAL A 109 12.81 3.67 -3.81
C VAL A 109 13.26 3.57 -5.26
N THR A 110 13.68 2.37 -5.65
CA THR A 110 13.99 2.03 -7.04
C THR A 110 12.73 1.47 -7.70
N PHE A 111 12.22 2.11 -8.75
CA PHE A 111 11.17 1.52 -9.59
C PHE A 111 11.80 0.86 -10.81
N CYS A 112 11.50 -0.43 -11.01
CA CYS A 112 11.66 -1.06 -12.32
C CYS A 112 10.46 -0.65 -13.17
N LEU A 113 10.69 0.09 -14.25
CA LEU A 113 9.68 0.25 -15.29
C LEU A 113 9.82 -0.98 -16.18
N ASP A 114 8.94 -1.95 -16.02
CA ASP A 114 8.73 -2.91 -17.10
C ASP A 114 8.26 -2.09 -18.32
N PHE A 115 9.11 -2.01 -19.33
CA PHE A 115 8.66 -1.63 -20.65
C PHE A 115 7.71 -2.74 -21.10
N ILE A 116 6.42 -2.45 -21.08
CA ILE A 116 5.47 -3.16 -21.92
C ILE A 116 5.86 -2.81 -23.37
N LEU A 117 6.34 -3.81 -24.11
CA LEU A 117 5.97 -3.97 -25.51
C LEU A 117 4.82 -4.98 -25.55
#